data_AF-A0A2B2CG68-F1
#
_entry.id   AF-A0A2B2CG68-F1
#
_cell.length_a   1.000
_cell.length_b   1.000
_cell.length_c   1.000
_cell.angle_alpha   90.00
_cell.angle_beta   90.00
_cell.angle_gamma   90.00
#
_symmetry.space_group_name_H-M   'P 1'
#
loop_
_entity.id
_entity.type
_entity.pdbx_description
1 polymer ?
#
loop_
_entity_poly.entity_id
_entity_poly.type
_entity_poly.pdbx_seq_one_letter_code
_entity_poly.pdbx_strand_id
1 'polypeptide(L)'
;MKKLLTILCGIIIGLSLFVSIGNTAKAAECGCDVTPVLGAEKNKIVANLLSSHEFKNVKHLLKSEGYSYRGAKNIEVLINHSHKDTVMVGVPFYNEDGTIEMAAFFNGIYMGLGSNED
;
A
#
# COMPACT_ATOMS: atom_id res chain seq x y z
N MET A 1 48.34 2.18 -24.35
CA MET A 1 47.19 2.75 -23.62
C MET A 1 45.93 2.64 -24.50
N LYS A 2 45.21 1.51 -24.46
CA LYS A 2 43.93 1.32 -25.20
C LYS A 2 42.85 0.61 -24.35
N LYS A 3 43.27 -0.08 -23.28
CA LYS A 3 42.38 -0.83 -22.37
C LYS A 3 41.75 0.02 -21.25
N LEU A 4 42.27 1.22 -21.00
CA LEU A 4 41.74 2.13 -19.96
C LEU A 4 40.52 2.92 -20.43
N LEU A 5 40.42 3.20 -21.74
CA LEU A 5 39.31 3.98 -22.29
C LEU A 5 37.98 3.21 -22.24
N THR A 6 38.04 1.88 -22.47
CA THR A 6 36.85 1.01 -22.47
C THR A 6 36.25 0.82 -21.08
N ILE A 7 37.09 0.87 -20.03
CA ILE A 7 36.65 0.73 -18.63
C ILE A 7 35.92 2.00 -18.17
N LEU A 8 36.35 3.19 -18.61
CA LEU A 8 35.75 4.46 -18.21
C LEU A 8 34.32 4.63 -18.78
N CYS A 9 34.07 4.22 -20.03
CA CYS A 9 32.74 4.29 -20.63
C CYS A 9 31.73 3.33 -19.98
N GLY A 10 32.16 2.15 -19.51
CA GLY A 10 31.28 1.19 -18.83
C GLY A 10 30.77 1.69 -17.48
N ILE A 11 31.61 2.45 -16.75
CA ILE A 11 31.24 3.03 -15.44
C ILE A 11 30.23 4.17 -15.62
N ILE A 12 30.36 4.98 -16.68
CA ILE A 12 29.47 6.11 -16.96
C ILE A 12 28.06 5.63 -17.32
N ILE A 13 27.94 4.56 -18.11
CA ILE A 13 26.64 3.97 -18.45
C ILE A 13 25.99 3.35 -17.21
N GLY A 14 26.77 2.67 -16.36
CA GLY A 14 26.28 2.09 -15.10
C GLY A 14 25.75 3.13 -14.11
N LEU A 15 26.36 4.31 -14.03
CA LEU A 15 25.93 5.39 -13.11
C LEU A 15 24.68 6.15 -13.61
N SER A 16 24.44 6.20 -14.92
CA SER A 16 23.25 6.86 -15.47
C SER A 16 21.92 6.17 -15.13
N LEU A 17 21.95 4.88 -14.79
CA LEU A 17 20.75 4.11 -14.43
C LEU A 17 20.30 4.32 -12.97
N PHE A 18 21.08 5.04 -12.15
CA PHE A 18 20.75 5.30 -10.74
C PHE A 18 20.28 6.74 -10.48
N VAL A 19 20.03 7.55 -11.53
CA VAL A 19 19.66 8.97 -11.38
C VAL A 19 18.15 9.21 -11.26
N SER A 20 17.30 8.20 -11.47
CA SER A 20 15.87 8.33 -11.13
C SER A 20 15.65 8.00 -9.64
N ILE A 21 16.24 8.82 -8.76
CA ILE A 21 15.74 8.95 -7.40
C ILE A 21 14.28 9.38 -7.53
N GLY A 22 13.39 8.55 -6.98
CA GLY A 22 11.95 8.60 -7.17
C GLY A 22 11.42 10.03 -7.13
N ASN A 23 10.66 10.37 -8.16
CA ASN A 23 9.82 11.56 -8.15
C ASN A 23 8.96 11.49 -6.89
N THR A 24 9.27 12.31 -5.89
CA THR A 24 8.39 12.46 -4.73
C THR A 24 7.25 13.32 -5.23
N ALA A 25 6.24 12.68 -5.82
CA ALA A 25 4.99 13.32 -6.14
C ALA A 25 4.48 13.92 -4.82
N LYS A 26 4.60 15.24 -4.70
CA LYS A 26 4.03 16.00 -3.60
C LYS A 26 2.52 16.02 -3.84
N ALA A 27 1.82 15.04 -3.29
CA ALA A 27 0.36 15.11 -3.18
C ALA A 27 -0.01 16.41 -2.45
N ALA A 28 -0.96 17.15 -3.00
CA ALA A 28 -1.46 18.40 -2.42
C ALA A 28 -1.94 18.16 -0.97
N GLU A 29 -1.66 19.11 -0.08
CA GLU A 29 -1.98 19.03 1.35
C GLU A 29 -3.49 19.04 1.60
N CYS A 30 -4.14 17.88 1.45
CA CYS A 30 -5.39 17.56 2.15
C CYS A 30 -5.05 16.74 3.40
N GLY A 31 -4.04 17.23 4.15
CA GLY A 31 -3.26 16.44 5.08
C GLY A 31 -4.06 16.04 6.32
N CYS A 32 -4.63 14.84 6.30
CA CYS A 32 -4.87 14.14 7.56
C CYS A 32 -3.52 13.92 8.24
N ASP A 33 -3.40 14.29 9.50
CA ASP A 33 -2.24 13.93 10.32
C ASP A 33 -2.29 12.42 10.54
N VAL A 34 -1.50 11.67 9.78
CA VAL A 34 -1.48 10.21 9.79
C VAL A 34 -0.08 9.68 10.05
N THR A 35 0.00 8.67 10.93
CA THR A 35 1.25 7.95 11.20
C THR A 35 1.13 6.49 10.75
N PRO A 36 2.10 5.96 9.98
CA PRO A 36 2.10 4.55 9.62
C PRO A 36 2.44 3.65 10.81
N VAL A 37 1.70 2.55 10.95
CA VAL A 37 2.01 1.50 11.93
C VAL A 37 2.83 0.41 11.25
N LEU A 38 3.95 0.03 11.86
CA LEU A 38 4.90 -0.93 11.29
C LEU A 38 5.19 -2.08 12.27
N GLY A 39 5.85 -3.12 11.76
CA GLY A 39 6.37 -4.22 12.57
C GLY A 39 5.31 -5.06 13.29
N ALA A 40 5.60 -5.44 14.54
CA ALA A 40 4.74 -6.34 15.32
C ALA A 40 3.35 -5.74 15.60
N GLU A 41 3.27 -4.43 15.82
CA GLU A 41 1.98 -3.77 16.11
C GLU A 41 1.07 -3.77 14.88
N LYS A 42 1.64 -3.52 13.70
CA LYS A 42 0.94 -3.70 12.42
C LYS A 42 0.38 -5.11 12.30
N ASN A 43 1.22 -6.12 12.55
CA ASN A 43 0.81 -7.53 12.41
C ASN A 43 -0.34 -7.90 13.36
N LYS A 44 -0.34 -7.36 14.58
CA LYS A 44 -1.42 -7.57 15.55
C LYS A 44 -2.74 -6.96 15.07
N ILE A 45 -2.73 -5.72 14.62
CA ILE A 45 -3.91 -5.03 14.08
C ILE A 45 -4.46 -5.79 12.87
N VAL A 46 -3.59 -6.18 11.94
CA VAL A 46 -3.97 -6.93 10.74
C VAL A 46 -4.56 -8.30 11.11
N ALA A 47 -3.93 -9.04 12.03
CA ALA A 47 -4.45 -10.33 12.46
C ALA A 47 -5.84 -10.22 13.12
N ASN A 48 -6.04 -9.18 13.94
CA ASN A 48 -7.33 -8.89 14.56
C ASN A 48 -8.40 -8.57 13.49
N LEU A 49 -8.08 -7.73 12.51
CA LEU A 49 -9.00 -7.43 11.41
C LEU A 49 -9.34 -8.68 10.59
N LEU A 50 -8.33 -9.44 10.15
CA LEU A 50 -8.53 -10.60 9.27
C LEU A 50 -9.31 -11.75 9.94
N SER A 51 -9.29 -11.81 11.27
CA SER A 51 -10.07 -12.78 12.04
C SER A 51 -11.51 -12.33 12.30
N SER A 52 -11.81 -11.04 12.14
CA SER A 52 -13.13 -10.44 12.39
C SER A 52 -14.21 -10.97 11.45
N HIS A 53 -15.47 -10.89 11.91
CA HIS A 53 -16.63 -11.24 11.08
C HIS A 53 -16.81 -10.25 9.92
N GLU A 54 -16.59 -8.96 10.20
CA GLU A 54 -16.68 -7.88 9.21
C GLU A 54 -15.79 -8.14 7.99
N PHE A 55 -14.49 -8.42 8.22
CA PHE A 55 -13.58 -8.72 7.13
C PHE A 55 -14.01 -9.96 6.33
N LYS A 56 -14.48 -11.01 7.00
CA LYS A 56 -14.93 -12.24 6.32
C LYS A 56 -16.14 -11.97 5.43
N ASN A 57 -17.07 -11.13 5.90
CA ASN A 57 -18.24 -10.72 5.13
C ASN A 57 -17.84 -9.89 3.91
N VAL A 58 -16.99 -8.87 4.10
CA VAL A 58 -16.49 -8.03 2.99
C VAL A 58 -15.71 -8.87 1.98
N LYS A 59 -14.84 -9.78 2.44
CA LYS A 59 -14.12 -10.68 1.55
C LYS A 59 -15.07 -11.54 0.72
N HIS A 60 -16.16 -12.03 1.30
CA HIS A 60 -17.16 -12.81 0.57
C HIS A 60 -17.92 -11.94 -0.44
N LEU A 61 -18.34 -10.74 -0.03
CA LEU A 61 -19.01 -9.76 -0.88
C LEU A 61 -18.14 -9.40 -2.09
N LEU A 62 -16.93 -8.91 -1.86
CA LEU A 62 -16.01 -8.50 -2.91
C LEU A 62 -15.64 -9.67 -3.83
N LYS A 63 -15.53 -10.89 -3.29
CA LYS A 63 -15.35 -12.09 -4.12
C LYS A 63 -16.53 -12.33 -5.06
N SER A 64 -17.77 -12.11 -4.60
CA SER A 64 -18.95 -12.25 -5.46
C SER A 64 -19.05 -11.16 -6.53
N GLU A 65 -18.34 -10.04 -6.34
CA GLU A 65 -18.22 -8.92 -7.27
C GLU A 65 -17.00 -9.06 -8.21
N GLY A 66 -16.29 -10.19 -8.19
CA GLY A 66 -15.17 -10.47 -9.10
C GLY A 66 -13.77 -10.15 -8.55
N TYR A 67 -13.68 -9.64 -7.33
CA TYR A 67 -12.39 -9.31 -6.71
C TYR A 67 -11.70 -10.54 -6.08
N SER A 68 -10.37 -10.51 -6.02
CA SER A 68 -9.56 -11.54 -5.37
C SER A 68 -8.71 -10.97 -4.23
N TYR A 69 -8.68 -11.67 -3.10
CA TYR A 69 -7.80 -11.37 -1.97
C TYR A 69 -6.57 -12.29 -2.01
N ARG A 70 -5.37 -11.70 -1.99
CA ARG A 70 -4.08 -12.41 -2.15
C ARG A 70 -3.21 -12.46 -0.90
N GLY A 71 -3.82 -12.29 0.28
CA GLY A 71 -3.13 -12.38 1.57
C GLY A 71 -2.66 -11.04 2.14
N ALA A 72 -1.93 -11.11 3.25
CA ALA A 72 -1.72 -9.96 4.13
C ALA A 72 -0.51 -9.07 3.79
N LYS A 73 0.29 -9.44 2.78
CA LYS A 73 1.62 -8.86 2.53
C LYS A 73 1.60 -7.33 2.36
N ASN A 74 0.61 -6.82 1.61
CA ASN A 74 0.52 -5.41 1.24
C ASN A 74 -0.64 -4.71 1.96
N ILE A 75 -1.08 -5.22 3.11
CA ILE A 75 -2.05 -4.50 3.96
C ILE A 75 -1.34 -3.31 4.60
N GLU A 76 -1.98 -2.16 4.61
CA GLU A 76 -1.46 -0.93 5.20
C GLU A 76 -2.24 -0.57 6.46
N VAL A 77 -1.57 0.00 7.45
CA VAL A 77 -2.19 0.45 8.70
C VAL A 77 -1.68 1.84 9.01
N LEU A 78 -2.61 2.77 9.18
CA LEU A 78 -2.36 4.17 9.53
C LEU A 78 -3.16 4.54 10.78
N ILE A 79 -2.62 5.41 11.62
CA ILE A 79 -3.37 6.08 12.69
C ILE A 79 -3.68 7.49 12.23
N ASN A 80 -4.95 7.88 12.20
CA ASN A 80 -5.38 9.24 11.87
C ASN A 80 -5.58 10.05 13.15
N HIS A 81 -4.59 10.90 13.47
CA HIS A 81 -4.57 11.75 14.65
C HIS A 81 -5.60 12.90 14.55
N SER A 82 -5.91 13.35 13.34
CA SER A 82 -6.96 14.35 13.11
C SER A 82 -8.36 13.83 13.47
N HIS A 83 -8.55 12.51 13.53
CA HIS A 83 -9.84 11.86 13.81
C HIS A 83 -9.75 10.91 15.00
N LYS A 84 -9.36 11.42 16.18
CA LYS A 84 -9.35 10.66 17.45
C LYS A 84 -8.54 9.36 17.39
N ASP A 85 -7.35 9.43 16.78
CA ASP A 85 -6.45 8.28 16.61
C ASP A 85 -7.13 7.07 15.95
N THR A 86 -7.99 7.32 14.95
CA THR A 86 -8.70 6.27 14.23
C THR A 86 -7.72 5.34 13.53
N VAL A 87 -7.85 4.04 13.76
CA VAL A 87 -7.06 3.00 13.09
C VAL A 87 -7.66 2.78 11.70
N MET A 88 -6.93 3.18 10.67
CA MET A 88 -7.27 2.94 9.28
C MET A 88 -6.48 1.73 8.76
N VAL A 89 -7.17 0.74 8.19
CA VAL A 89 -6.53 -0.42 7.59
C VAL A 89 -6.95 -0.53 6.13
N GLY A 90 -5.99 -0.44 5.21
CA GLY A 90 -6.21 -0.65 3.78
C GLY A 90 -5.86 -2.08 3.40
N VAL A 91 -6.84 -2.86 2.93
CA VAL A 91 -6.64 -4.25 2.50
C VAL A 91 -6.71 -4.32 0.97
N PRO A 92 -5.66 -4.81 0.29
CA PRO A 92 -5.64 -4.86 -1.18
C PRO A 92 -6.51 -6.00 -1.70
N PHE A 93 -7.43 -5.64 -2.58
CA PHE A 93 -8.20 -6.54 -3.43
C PHE A 93 -7.83 -6.29 -4.89
N TYR A 94 -7.88 -7.34 -5.71
CA TYR A 94 -7.50 -7.27 -7.11
C TYR A 94 -8.74 -7.53 -7.95
N ASN A 95 -9.10 -6.60 -8.83
CA ASN A 95 -10.20 -6.79 -9.78
C ASN A 95 -9.80 -7.78 -10.90
N GLU A 96 -10.71 -8.03 -11.84
CA GLU A 96 -10.51 -9.00 -12.93
C GLU A 96 -9.30 -8.67 -13.82
N ASP A 97 -9.04 -7.38 -14.03
CA ASP A 97 -7.90 -6.88 -14.81
C ASP A 97 -6.58 -6.90 -14.02
N GLY A 98 -6.64 -7.24 -12.73
CA GLY A 98 -5.49 -7.32 -11.84
C GLY A 98 -5.09 -5.99 -11.20
N THR A 99 -5.88 -4.92 -11.41
CA THR A 99 -5.70 -3.62 -10.74
C THR A 99 -6.04 -3.75 -9.26
N ILE A 100 -5.30 -3.01 -8.43
CA ILE A 100 -5.45 -3.04 -6.97
C ILE A 100 -6.44 -1.96 -6.55
N GLU A 101 -7.43 -2.36 -5.76
CA GLU A 101 -8.31 -1.47 -5.03
C GLU A 101 -8.21 -1.76 -3.53
N MET A 102 -8.19 -0.69 -2.72
CA MET A 102 -7.97 -0.80 -1.29
C MET A 102 -9.31 -0.80 -0.57
N ALA A 103 -9.69 -1.95 -0.01
CA ALA A 103 -10.80 -2.04 0.92
C ALA A 103 -10.39 -1.37 2.24
N ALA A 104 -10.98 -0.22 2.54
CA ALA A 104 -10.66 0.56 3.73
C ALA A 104 -11.52 0.11 4.92
N PHE A 105 -10.88 -0.06 6.08
CA PHE A 105 -11.54 -0.37 7.35
C PHE A 105 -11.12 0.65 8.41
N PHE A 106 -12.09 1.33 9.04
CA PHE A 106 -11.83 2.27 10.12
C PHE A 106 -12.29 1.65 11.44
N ASN A 107 -11.36 1.48 12.39
CA ASN A 107 -11.59 0.77 13.64
C ASN A 107 -12.27 -0.60 13.44
N GLY A 108 -11.93 -1.28 12.34
CA GLY A 108 -12.46 -2.60 11.98
C GLY A 108 -13.78 -2.59 11.22
N ILE A 109 -14.39 -1.43 10.95
CA ILE A 109 -15.63 -1.29 10.18
C ILE A 109 -15.31 -0.99 8.72
N TYR A 110 -15.98 -1.67 7.79
CA TYR A 110 -15.76 -1.45 6.36
C TYR A 110 -16.29 -0.10 5.89
N MET A 111 -15.46 0.64 5.16
CA MET A 111 -15.76 1.98 4.66
C MET A 111 -15.99 2.02 3.14
N GLY A 112 -15.54 1.00 2.41
CA GLY A 112 -15.63 0.93 0.95
C GLY A 112 -14.31 0.59 0.26
N LEU A 113 -14.36 0.52 -1.07
CA LEU A 113 -13.17 0.46 -1.93
C LEU A 113 -12.72 1.88 -2.27
N GLY A 114 -11.42 2.14 -2.13
CA GLY A 114 -10.76 3.29 -2.74
C GLY A 114 -9.92 2.85 -3.92
N SER A 115 -10.06 3.54 -5.05
CA SER A 115 -9.11 3.45 -6.15
C SER A 115 -7.85 4.25 -5.78
N ASN A 116 -6.68 3.66 -5.98
CA ASN A 116 -5.43 4.44 -6.05
C ASN A 116 -5.37 5.06 -7.45
N GLU A 117 -6.25 6.02 -7.74
CA GLU A 117 -6.09 6.88 -8.91
C GLU A 117 -5.21 8.06 -8.51
N ASP A 118 -3.98 8.07 -9.04
CA ASP A 118 -3.00 9.15 -8.94
C ASP A 118 -3.51 10.46 -9.57
#